data_AF-A0A0C3B108-F1
#
_entry.id   AF-A0A0C3B108-F1
#
_cell.length_a   1.000
_cell.length_b   1.000
_cell.length_c   1.000
_cell.angle_alpha   90.00
_cell.angle_beta   90.00
_cell.angle_gamma   90.00
#
_symmetry.space_group_name_H-M   'P 1'
#
loop_
_entity.id
_entity.type
_entity.pdbx_description
1 polymer ?
#
loop_
_entity_poly.entity_id
_entity_poly.type
_entity_poly.pdbx_seq_one_letter_code
_entity_poly.pdbx_strand_id
1 'polypeptide(L)'
;MTTTCPKKKLKDGQPFIPSSGLNYLHVTDSTDSSLALANPFACLVPANMPKPPRRMSEISMYMKIHYELRMKAEADRHLVIAQREYEETTEDERIEMDLKPPVPLTIRLETAKQFWATESNETKAAVHENIEREYTAAKEAWETKHQVPKTPQEYHHQLQTAAQYLKPIVNSIAALMNVPVVMMMPVPIPEKNGEIECLSVHSRPSGLESATWFREDAASYEAAEKSLVAWGKTQFSKWIIVVFERFTYQTLFWPGRCACQYSRALTSNVN
;
A
#
# COMPACT_ATOMS: atom_id res chain seq x y z
N MET A 1 12.36 -62.56 3.88
CA MET A 1 10.92 -62.35 3.68
C MET A 1 10.75 -61.00 2.99
N THR A 2 10.59 -61.02 1.66
CA THR A 2 10.49 -59.84 0.80
C THR A 2 9.02 -59.58 0.48
N THR A 3 8.45 -58.53 1.06
CA THR A 3 7.08 -58.08 0.79
C THR A 3 7.06 -57.20 -0.45
N THR A 4 6.49 -57.73 -1.53
CA THR A 4 6.27 -57.05 -2.81
C THR A 4 5.03 -56.16 -2.73
N CYS A 5 5.20 -54.87 -3.04
CA CYS A 5 4.13 -53.88 -3.13
C CYS A 5 3.36 -54.03 -4.46
N PRO A 6 2.01 -54.03 -4.48
CA PRO A 6 1.25 -54.23 -5.71
C PRO A 6 1.25 -52.98 -6.58
N LYS A 7 1.81 -53.09 -7.79
CA LYS A 7 1.69 -52.08 -8.84
C LYS A 7 0.25 -52.03 -9.36
N LYS A 8 -0.49 -50.97 -9.02
CA LYS A 8 -1.75 -50.64 -9.69
C LYS A 8 -1.44 -50.16 -11.12
N LYS A 9 -1.94 -50.90 -12.11
CA LYS A 9 -1.95 -50.45 -13.51
C LYS A 9 -2.94 -49.29 -13.64
N LEU A 10 -2.43 -48.09 -13.93
CA LEU A 10 -3.26 -46.97 -14.38
C LEU A 10 -3.78 -47.32 -15.79
N LYS A 11 -5.09 -47.18 -16.01
CA LYS A 11 -5.71 -47.31 -17.33
C LYS A 11 -5.50 -46.02 -18.09
N ASP A 12 -4.85 -46.10 -19.24
CA ASP A 12 -4.69 -45.00 -20.18
C ASP A 12 -6.04 -44.62 -20.81
N GLY A 13 -6.34 -43.32 -20.87
CA GLY A 13 -7.25 -42.78 -21.90
C GLY A 13 -8.62 -42.25 -21.48
N GLN A 14 -8.89 -41.94 -20.21
CA GLN A 14 -10.04 -41.09 -19.89
C GLN A 14 -9.61 -39.63 -19.69
N PRO A 15 -10.16 -38.66 -20.45
CA PRO A 15 -9.96 -37.25 -20.16
C PRO A 15 -10.51 -36.97 -18.76
N PHE A 16 -9.68 -36.35 -17.92
CA PHE A 16 -10.07 -35.89 -16.61
C PHE A 16 -11.15 -34.82 -16.80
N ILE A 17 -12.42 -35.19 -16.65
CA ILE A 17 -13.53 -34.24 -16.58
C ILE A 17 -13.54 -33.75 -15.13
N PRO A 18 -13.14 -32.51 -14.82
CA PRO A 18 -13.19 -32.01 -13.46
C PRO A 18 -14.65 -32.05 -13.00
N SER A 19 -14.89 -32.78 -11.92
CA SER A 19 -16.17 -32.85 -11.24
C SER A 19 -16.65 -31.43 -10.94
N SER A 20 -17.76 -31.04 -11.57
CA SER A 20 -18.43 -29.75 -11.47
C SER A 20 -19.14 -29.61 -10.13
N GLY A 21 -18.39 -29.59 -9.03
CA GLY A 21 -18.96 -29.54 -7.68
C GLY A 21 -18.01 -29.11 -6.56
N LEU A 22 -16.85 -28.52 -6.88
CA LEU A 22 -16.07 -27.82 -5.86
C LEU A 22 -16.72 -26.46 -5.62
N ASN A 23 -17.57 -26.39 -4.60
CA ASN A 23 -18.00 -25.13 -4.00
C ASN A 23 -16.77 -24.45 -3.40
N TYR A 24 -16.04 -23.71 -4.24
CA TYR A 24 -15.02 -22.81 -3.74
C TYR A 24 -15.72 -21.83 -2.80
N LEU A 25 -15.39 -21.93 -1.51
CA LEU A 25 -15.82 -20.95 -0.52
C LEU A 25 -15.09 -19.66 -0.87
N HIS A 26 -15.70 -18.87 -1.75
CA HIS A 26 -15.22 -17.54 -2.05
C HIS A 26 -15.34 -16.77 -0.74
N VAL A 27 -14.21 -16.51 -0.10
CA VAL A 27 -14.16 -15.60 1.04
C VAL A 27 -14.46 -14.23 0.47
N THR A 28 -15.73 -13.82 0.53
CA THR A 28 -16.15 -12.47 0.17
C THR A 28 -15.65 -11.51 1.27
N ASP A 29 -15.17 -10.34 0.88
CA ASP A 29 -14.81 -9.24 1.80
C ASP A 29 -16.06 -8.71 2.53
N SER A 30 -16.63 -9.51 3.43
CA SER A 30 -17.64 -9.04 4.37
C SER A 30 -16.92 -8.28 5.48
N THR A 31 -16.90 -6.96 5.34
CA THR A 31 -16.32 -6.01 6.28
C THR A 31 -17.18 -5.89 7.56
N ASP A 32 -17.55 -7.01 8.19
CA ASP A 32 -18.31 -6.97 9.44
C ASP A 32 -17.36 -6.80 10.62
N SER A 33 -17.20 -5.53 10.99
CA SER A 33 -16.35 -5.01 12.07
C SER A 33 -16.95 -5.25 13.47
N SER A 34 -17.31 -6.48 13.83
CA SER A 34 -17.70 -6.76 15.22
C SER A 34 -17.04 -8.03 15.72
N LEU A 35 -16.34 -7.92 16.85
CA LEU A 35 -15.42 -8.88 17.49
C LEU A 35 -13.97 -8.76 17.00
N ALA A 36 -13.30 -7.71 17.47
CA ALA A 36 -11.85 -7.53 17.37
C ALA A 36 -11.10 -8.58 18.24
N LEU A 37 -11.14 -9.84 17.83
CA LEU A 37 -10.00 -10.72 18.04
C LEU A 37 -8.84 -10.05 17.30
N ALA A 38 -7.84 -9.59 18.05
CA ALA A 38 -6.67 -8.90 17.51
C ALA A 38 -6.15 -9.68 16.31
N ASN A 39 -6.33 -9.12 15.10
CA ASN A 39 -5.94 -9.79 13.87
C ASN A 39 -4.45 -10.13 13.99
N PRO A 40 -4.05 -11.42 14.05
CA PRO A 40 -2.66 -11.80 14.27
C PRO A 40 -1.76 -11.34 13.12
N PHE A 41 -2.35 -10.97 11.98
CA PHE A 41 -1.65 -10.42 10.82
C PHE A 41 -1.49 -8.89 10.87
N ALA A 42 -2.16 -8.17 11.77
CA ALA A 42 -2.00 -6.72 11.93
C ALA A 42 -0.58 -6.33 12.40
N CYS A 43 0.15 -7.25 13.04
CA CYS A 43 1.56 -7.06 13.39
C CYS A 43 2.51 -7.30 12.19
N LEU A 44 2.07 -8.04 11.16
CA LEU A 44 2.91 -8.46 10.03
C LEU A 44 2.88 -7.47 8.87
N VAL A 45 1.75 -6.78 8.66
CA VAL A 45 1.74 -5.61 7.80
C VAL A 45 2.26 -4.45 8.65
N PRO A 46 3.37 -3.79 8.29
CA PRO A 46 3.84 -2.65 9.07
C PRO A 46 2.71 -1.62 9.13
N ALA A 47 2.16 -1.41 10.33
CA ALA A 47 1.17 -0.36 10.61
C ALA A 47 1.67 1.04 10.18
N ASN A 48 2.96 1.13 9.88
CA ASN A 48 3.71 2.29 9.42
C ASN A 48 3.85 2.37 7.88
N MET A 49 2.99 1.73 7.09
CA MET A 49 2.92 2.09 5.66
C MET A 49 2.68 3.61 5.56
N PRO A 50 3.58 4.38 4.91
CA PRO A 50 3.48 5.83 4.94
C PRO A 50 2.22 6.25 4.20
N LYS A 51 1.22 6.73 4.94
CA LYS A 51 0.00 7.26 4.34
C LYS A 51 0.34 8.48 3.48
N PRO A 52 -0.40 8.71 2.38
CA PRO A 52 -0.21 9.92 1.60
C PRO A 52 -0.36 11.14 2.51
N PRO A 53 0.52 12.15 2.40
CA PRO A 53 0.44 13.38 3.18
C PRO A 53 -0.94 14.03 3.03
N ARG A 54 -1.41 14.65 4.11
CA ARG A 54 -2.66 15.42 4.12
C ARG A 54 -2.34 16.88 4.37
N ARG A 55 -3.14 17.76 3.78
CA ARG A 55 -3.08 19.19 4.10
C ARG A 55 -3.40 19.39 5.57
N MET A 56 -2.60 20.23 6.22
CA MET A 56 -2.85 20.67 7.59
C MET A 56 -4.04 21.63 7.62
N SER A 57 -4.81 21.63 8.72
CA SER A 57 -5.86 22.62 8.88
C SER A 57 -5.27 24.03 9.08
N GLU A 58 -6.02 25.06 8.67
CA GLU A 58 -5.59 26.46 8.81
C GLU A 58 -5.29 26.83 10.26
N ILE A 59 -6.18 26.43 11.18
CA ILE A 59 -6.00 26.70 12.61
C ILE A 59 -4.76 25.98 13.15
N SER A 60 -4.52 24.73 12.75
CA SER A 60 -3.32 23.99 13.17
C SER A 60 -2.04 24.66 12.68
N MET A 61 -2.01 25.13 11.43
CA MET A 61 -0.86 25.85 10.88
C MET A 61 -0.68 27.22 11.57
N TYR A 62 -1.78 27.95 11.79
CA TYR A 62 -1.76 29.22 12.50
C TYR A 62 -1.20 29.06 13.91
N MET A 63 -1.67 28.06 14.66
CA MET A 63 -1.12 27.72 15.98
C MET A 63 0.38 27.39 15.89
N LYS A 64 0.79 26.57 14.92
CA LYS A 64 2.21 26.21 14.73
C LYS A 64 3.11 27.45 14.57
N ILE A 65 2.65 28.47 13.84
CA ILE A 65 3.44 29.67 13.52
C ILE A 65 3.36 30.71 14.64
N HIS A 66 2.18 30.93 15.23
CA HIS A 66 1.90 32.10 16.07
C HIS A 66 1.66 31.80 17.55
N TYR A 67 1.65 30.52 17.97
CA TYR A 67 1.28 30.15 19.34
C TYR A 67 2.13 30.85 20.40
N GLU A 68 3.45 30.70 20.33
CA GLU A 68 4.37 31.25 21.35
C GLU A 68 4.34 32.79 21.41
N LEU A 69 4.19 33.45 20.26
CA LEU A 69 4.31 34.91 20.16
C LEU A 69 3.01 35.66 20.44
N ARG A 70 1.85 35.09 20.09
CA ARG A 70 0.57 35.81 20.11
C ARG A 70 -0.47 35.20 21.02
N MET A 71 -0.51 33.87 21.10
CA MET A 71 -1.67 33.17 21.70
C MET A 71 -1.40 32.61 23.09
N LYS A 72 -0.15 32.25 23.39
CA LYS A 72 0.20 31.49 24.60
C LYS A 72 -0.28 32.18 25.88
N ALA A 73 0.04 33.46 26.05
CA ALA A 73 -0.34 34.22 27.24
C ALA A 73 -1.87 34.24 27.43
N GLU A 74 -2.64 34.43 26.35
CA GLU A 74 -4.09 34.48 26.43
C GLU A 74 -4.71 33.09 26.65
N ALA A 75 -4.17 32.06 26.01
CA ALA A 75 -4.60 30.68 26.22
C ALA A 75 -4.32 30.21 27.66
N ASP A 76 -3.17 30.57 28.22
CA ASP A 76 -2.83 30.27 29.61
C ASP A 76 -3.73 31.05 30.58
N ARG A 77 -4.06 32.31 30.26
CA ARG A 77 -5.04 33.09 31.03
C ARG A 77 -6.42 32.43 31.02
N HIS A 78 -6.91 32.01 29.85
CA HIS A 78 -8.20 31.30 29.73
C HIS A 78 -8.20 29.97 30.49
N LEU A 79 -7.07 29.24 30.48
CA LEU A 79 -6.93 28.01 31.23
C LEU A 79 -7.03 28.26 32.75
N VAL A 80 -6.35 29.28 33.27
CA VAL A 80 -6.42 29.63 34.70
C VAL A 80 -7.84 30.04 35.10
N ILE A 81 -8.53 30.82 34.27
CA ILE A 81 -9.93 31.21 34.53
C ILE A 81 -10.84 29.98 34.57
N ALA A 82 -10.78 29.13 33.53
CA ALA A 82 -11.60 27.93 33.45
C ALA A 82 -11.32 26.94 34.58
N GLN A 83 -10.05 26.82 35.00
CA GLN A 83 -9.65 25.98 36.13
C GLN A 83 -10.27 26.48 37.44
N ARG A 84 -10.21 27.79 37.68
CA ARG A 84 -10.82 28.41 38.86
C ARG A 84 -12.33 28.27 38.86
N GLU A 85 -13.00 28.52 37.74
CA GLU A 85 -14.47 28.35 37.62
C GLU A 85 -14.88 26.90 37.89
N TYR A 86 -14.11 25.93 37.37
CA TYR A 86 -14.33 24.52 37.67
C TYR A 86 -14.18 24.24 39.17
N GLU A 87 -13.09 24.71 39.80
CA GLU A 87 -12.80 24.51 41.23
C GLU A 87 -13.82 25.18 42.17
N GLU A 88 -14.34 26.35 41.81
CA GLU A 88 -15.35 27.10 42.57
C GLU A 88 -16.75 26.47 42.46
N THR A 89 -17.04 25.72 41.40
CA THR A 89 -18.32 25.00 41.21
C THR A 89 -18.42 23.81 42.17
N THR A 90 -19.56 23.65 42.86
CA THR A 90 -19.76 22.54 43.80
C THR A 90 -19.87 21.20 43.07
N GLU A 91 -19.56 20.10 43.76
CA GLU A 91 -19.56 18.77 43.12
C GLU A 91 -20.96 18.37 42.62
N ASP A 92 -22.02 18.71 43.36
CA ASP A 92 -23.40 18.43 42.96
C ASP A 92 -23.76 19.18 41.67
N GLU A 93 -23.36 20.45 41.53
CA GLU A 93 -23.55 21.25 40.31
C GLU A 93 -22.74 20.69 39.13
N ARG A 94 -21.51 20.19 39.37
CA ARG A 94 -20.70 19.55 38.32
C ARG A 94 -21.38 18.29 37.79
N ILE A 95 -21.95 17.46 38.68
CA ILE A 95 -22.68 16.25 38.30
C ILE A 95 -23.97 16.61 37.56
N GLU A 96 -24.73 17.59 38.07
CA GLU A 96 -25.97 18.05 37.44
C GLU A 96 -25.75 18.61 36.03
N MET A 97 -24.66 19.36 35.82
CA MET A 97 -24.32 19.97 34.53
C MET A 97 -23.44 19.09 33.61
N ASP A 98 -23.04 17.88 34.03
CA ASP A 98 -22.02 17.06 33.36
C ASP A 98 -20.74 17.87 33.04
N LEU A 99 -20.30 18.71 33.99
CA LEU A 99 -19.18 19.62 33.79
C LEU A 99 -17.86 18.85 33.83
N LYS A 100 -17.14 18.84 32.71
CA LYS A 100 -15.83 18.18 32.57
C LYS A 100 -14.71 19.13 32.96
N PRO A 101 -13.61 18.64 33.55
CA PRO A 101 -12.46 19.46 33.86
C PRO A 101 -11.92 20.11 32.58
N PRO A 102 -11.44 21.37 32.65
CA PRO A 102 -10.96 22.09 31.47
C PRO A 102 -9.76 21.37 30.86
N VAL A 103 -9.86 21.09 29.56
CA VAL A 103 -8.78 20.43 28.80
C VAL A 103 -7.92 21.50 28.14
N PRO A 104 -6.61 21.63 28.46
CA PRO A 104 -5.76 22.68 27.92
C PRO A 104 -5.73 22.74 26.39
N LEU A 105 -5.80 21.59 25.72
CA LEU A 105 -5.83 21.53 24.26
C LEU A 105 -7.10 22.18 23.67
N THR A 106 -8.26 21.94 24.29
CA THR A 106 -9.54 22.52 23.86
C THR A 106 -9.52 24.03 23.98
N ILE A 107 -9.06 24.55 25.13
CA ILE A 107 -8.96 25.99 25.39
C ILE A 107 -7.99 26.65 24.40
N ARG A 108 -6.82 26.05 24.14
CA ARG A 108 -5.87 26.57 23.14
C ARG A 108 -6.49 26.61 21.74
N LEU A 109 -7.26 25.59 21.37
CA LEU A 109 -7.92 25.52 20.07
C LEU A 109 -9.04 26.57 19.94
N GLU A 110 -9.80 26.82 21.00
CA GLU A 110 -10.83 27.86 21.04
C GLU A 110 -10.22 29.26 20.97
N THR A 111 -9.18 29.54 21.75
CA THR A 111 -8.41 30.78 21.66
C THR A 111 -7.83 30.95 20.24
N ALA A 112 -7.33 29.88 19.63
CA ALA A 112 -6.86 29.93 18.23
C ALA A 112 -7.95 30.37 17.26
N LYS A 113 -9.16 29.84 17.39
CA LYS A 113 -10.31 30.18 16.55
C LYS A 113 -10.69 31.65 16.71
N GLN A 114 -10.68 32.17 17.93
CA GLN A 114 -10.99 33.57 18.21
C GLN A 114 -9.97 34.51 17.54
N PHE A 115 -8.67 34.25 17.72
CA PHE A 115 -7.61 35.02 17.08
C PHE A 115 -7.68 34.94 15.56
N TRP A 116 -7.88 33.73 15.01
CA TRP A 116 -8.02 33.51 13.59
C TRP A 116 -9.21 34.27 12.98
N ALA A 117 -10.35 34.33 13.69
CA ALA A 117 -11.52 35.08 13.22
C ALA A 117 -11.19 36.58 13.05
N THR A 118 -10.42 37.16 13.97
CA THR A 118 -10.03 38.58 13.96
C THR A 118 -8.81 38.92 13.11
N GLU A 119 -8.07 37.91 12.64
CA GLU A 119 -6.83 38.11 11.92
C GLU A 119 -7.05 38.73 10.52
N SER A 120 -6.10 39.54 10.06
CA SER A 120 -6.13 40.16 8.74
C SER A 120 -6.11 39.13 7.60
N ASN A 121 -6.67 39.51 6.45
CA ASN A 121 -6.65 38.66 5.26
C ASN A 121 -5.23 38.37 4.76
N GLU A 122 -4.28 39.29 4.98
CA GLU A 122 -2.87 39.12 4.63
C GLU A 122 -2.22 37.98 5.41
N THR A 123 -2.39 37.95 6.74
CA THR A 123 -1.88 36.84 7.55
C THR A 123 -2.58 35.53 7.19
N LYS A 124 -3.89 35.55 6.93
CA LYS A 124 -4.63 34.35 6.52
C LYS A 124 -4.09 33.77 5.21
N ALA A 125 -3.82 34.63 4.23
CA ALA A 125 -3.20 34.25 2.96
C ALA A 125 -1.79 33.67 3.18
N ALA A 126 -0.96 34.29 4.02
CA ALA A 126 0.38 33.79 4.34
C ALA A 126 0.34 32.41 5.03
N VAL A 127 -0.62 32.17 5.92
CA VAL A 127 -0.82 30.85 6.54
C VAL A 127 -1.26 29.82 5.51
N HIS A 128 -2.17 30.16 4.59
CA HIS A 128 -2.58 29.28 3.51
C HIS A 128 -1.40 28.91 2.59
N GLU A 129 -0.56 29.88 2.22
CA GLU A 129 0.65 29.64 1.44
C GLU A 129 1.61 28.67 2.16
N ASN A 130 1.78 28.83 3.48
CA ASN A 130 2.59 27.91 4.27
C ASN A 130 2.02 26.48 4.29
N ILE A 131 0.69 26.31 4.33
CA ILE A 131 0.02 25.00 4.25
C ILE A 131 0.33 24.33 2.91
N GLU A 132 0.13 25.03 1.80
CA GLU A 132 0.38 24.46 0.47
C GLU A 132 1.87 24.17 0.27
N ARG A 133 2.77 25.01 0.79
CA ARG A 133 4.22 24.77 0.74
C ARG A 133 4.62 23.51 1.50
N GLU A 134 4.18 23.34 2.74
CA GLU A 134 4.48 22.14 3.54
C GLU A 134 3.85 20.89 2.93
N TYR A 135 2.61 20.99 2.43
CA TYR A 135 1.93 19.89 1.77
C TYR A 135 2.65 19.46 0.49
N THR A 136 3.06 20.42 -0.36
CA THR A 136 3.77 20.12 -1.61
C THR A 136 5.11 19.45 -1.34
N ALA A 137 5.90 19.99 -0.40
CA ALA A 137 7.18 19.39 -0.01
C ALA A 137 6.99 17.97 0.58
N ALA A 138 5.99 17.77 1.44
CA ALA A 138 5.69 16.46 2.00
C ALA A 138 5.22 15.47 0.91
N LYS A 139 4.42 15.94 -0.04
CA LYS A 139 3.92 15.15 -1.17
C LYS A 139 5.07 14.71 -2.08
N GLU A 140 5.97 15.61 -2.45
CA GLU A 140 7.15 15.28 -3.26
C GLU A 140 8.06 14.26 -2.55
N ALA A 141 8.28 14.43 -1.25
CA ALA A 141 9.05 13.49 -0.45
C ALA A 141 8.36 12.11 -0.35
N TRP A 142 7.03 12.09 -0.25
CA TRP A 142 6.25 10.86 -0.27
C TRP A 142 6.31 10.19 -1.64
N GLU A 143 6.10 10.93 -2.73
CA GLU A 143 6.17 10.42 -4.10
C GLU A 143 7.55 9.86 -4.42
N THR A 144 8.63 10.49 -3.95
CA THR A 144 10.01 10.00 -4.11
C THR A 144 10.22 8.62 -3.47
N LYS A 145 9.58 8.38 -2.31
CA LYS A 145 9.66 7.09 -1.61
C LYS A 145 8.71 6.03 -2.19
N HIS A 146 7.67 6.46 -2.91
CA HIS A 146 6.64 5.60 -3.49
C HIS A 146 6.71 5.57 -5.02
N GLN A 147 7.88 5.87 -5.59
CA GLN A 147 8.06 5.73 -7.02
C GLN A 147 7.90 4.25 -7.39
N VAL A 148 6.86 3.97 -8.17
CA VAL A 148 6.72 2.70 -8.88
C VAL A 148 7.93 2.59 -9.81
N PRO A 149 8.61 1.43 -9.86
CA PRO A 149 9.69 1.19 -10.79
C PRO A 149 9.30 1.59 -12.19
N LYS A 150 10.12 2.44 -12.80
CA LYS A 150 9.93 2.85 -14.20
C LYS A 150 10.83 2.04 -15.12
N THR A 151 11.98 1.60 -14.63
CA THR A 151 12.91 0.79 -15.40
C THR A 151 12.78 -0.70 -15.08
N PRO A 152 13.03 -1.61 -16.04
CA PRO A 152 13.09 -3.05 -15.76
C PRO A 152 14.08 -3.41 -14.65
N GLN A 153 15.19 -2.68 -14.53
CA GLN A 153 16.21 -2.86 -13.50
C GLN A 153 15.71 -2.46 -12.11
N GLU A 154 14.99 -1.33 -11.98
CA GLU A 154 14.32 -0.96 -10.73
C GLU A 154 13.28 -2.00 -10.33
N TYR A 155 12.52 -2.52 -11.31
CA TYR A 155 11.52 -3.54 -11.05
C TYR A 155 12.18 -4.83 -10.56
N HIS A 156 13.29 -5.22 -11.17
CA HIS A 156 14.11 -6.35 -10.73
C HIS A 156 14.51 -6.20 -9.26
N HIS A 157 15.08 -5.04 -8.93
CA HIS A 157 15.58 -4.77 -7.59
C HIS A 157 14.45 -4.77 -6.57
N GLN A 158 13.29 -4.19 -6.91
CA GLN A 158 12.11 -4.24 -6.05
C GLN A 158 11.57 -5.65 -5.89
N LEU A 159 11.57 -6.48 -6.94
CA LEU A 159 11.11 -7.86 -6.87
C LEU A 159 12.01 -8.72 -5.97
N GLN A 160 13.33 -8.60 -6.12
CA GLN A 160 14.31 -9.26 -5.25
C GLN A 160 14.11 -8.84 -3.78
N THR A 161 13.89 -7.54 -3.57
CA THR A 161 13.63 -6.98 -2.24
C THR A 161 12.30 -7.48 -1.68
N ALA A 162 11.24 -7.54 -2.48
CA ALA A 162 9.93 -8.03 -2.09
C ALA A 162 9.99 -9.50 -1.63
N ALA A 163 10.75 -10.35 -2.33
CA ALA A 163 10.93 -11.75 -1.94
C ALA A 163 11.48 -11.89 -0.50
N GLN A 164 12.33 -10.97 -0.05
CA GLN A 164 12.88 -10.95 1.31
C GLN A 164 11.78 -10.66 2.36
N TYR A 165 10.77 -9.85 2.03
CA TYR A 165 9.64 -9.53 2.91
C TYR A 165 8.54 -10.59 2.89
N LEU A 166 8.30 -11.21 1.74
CA LEU A 166 7.25 -12.22 1.60
C LEU A 166 7.58 -13.51 2.35
N LYS A 167 8.86 -13.90 2.40
CA LYS A 167 9.27 -15.12 3.10
C LYS A 167 8.87 -15.13 4.59
N PRO A 168 9.15 -14.10 5.40
CA PRO A 168 8.64 -13.99 6.77
C PRO A 168 7.11 -14.08 6.87
N ILE A 169 6.37 -13.48 5.94
CA ILE A 169 4.90 -13.52 5.95
C ILE A 169 4.40 -14.95 5.71
N VAL A 170 4.87 -15.60 4.66
CA VAL A 170 4.52 -16.99 4.32
C VAL A 170 4.95 -17.93 5.44
N ASN A 171 6.12 -17.69 6.07
CA ASN A 171 6.57 -18.42 7.25
C ASN A 171 5.63 -18.25 8.45
N SER A 172 5.18 -17.02 8.70
CA SER A 172 4.28 -16.72 9.82
C SER A 172 2.92 -17.37 9.63
N ILE A 173 2.35 -17.32 8.42
CA ILE A 173 1.09 -18.02 8.11
C ILE A 173 1.25 -19.53 8.31
N ALA A 174 2.34 -20.11 7.78
CA ALA A 174 2.61 -21.54 7.93
C ALA A 174 2.76 -21.94 9.41
N ALA A 175 3.43 -21.13 10.22
CA ALA A 175 3.60 -21.38 11.65
C ALA A 175 2.28 -21.24 12.43
N LEU A 176 1.51 -20.18 12.18
CA LEU A 176 0.24 -19.91 12.86
C LEU A 176 -0.81 -20.99 12.57
N MET A 177 -0.89 -21.44 11.33
CA MET A 177 -1.89 -22.41 10.88
C MET A 177 -1.39 -23.86 10.98
N ASN A 178 -0.09 -24.05 11.21
CA ASN A 178 0.59 -25.34 11.16
C ASN A 178 0.33 -26.12 9.85
N VAL A 179 0.32 -25.41 8.70
CA VAL A 179 0.12 -26.00 7.36
C VAL A 179 1.24 -25.58 6.40
N PRO A 180 1.56 -26.38 5.37
CA PRO A 180 2.37 -25.92 4.25
C PRO A 180 1.69 -24.75 3.52
N VAL A 181 2.45 -23.71 3.21
CA VAL A 181 1.95 -22.53 2.49
C VAL A 181 2.84 -22.26 1.29
N VAL A 182 2.22 -22.06 0.12
CA VAL A 182 2.89 -21.63 -1.10
C VAL A 182 2.22 -20.34 -1.55
N MET A 183 3.02 -19.30 -1.77
CA MET A 183 2.60 -18.05 -2.38
C MET A 183 3.19 -17.99 -3.78
N MET A 184 2.34 -17.90 -4.80
CA MET A 184 2.73 -17.82 -6.21
C MET A 184 2.28 -16.47 -6.76
N MET A 185 3.17 -15.77 -7.46
CA MET A 185 2.87 -14.46 -8.06
C MET A 185 3.43 -14.41 -9.48
N PRO A 186 2.60 -14.11 -10.50
CA PRO A 186 3.10 -13.85 -11.84
C PRO A 186 3.76 -12.46 -11.88
N VAL A 187 5.03 -12.40 -12.27
CA VAL A 187 5.85 -11.17 -12.29
C VAL A 187 6.76 -11.16 -13.54
N PRO A 188 7.03 -9.99 -14.14
CA PRO A 188 8.01 -9.88 -15.22
C PRO A 188 9.43 -10.16 -14.69
N ILE A 189 10.16 -11.01 -15.40
CA ILE A 189 11.55 -11.39 -15.10
C ILE A 189 12.50 -10.59 -15.98
N PRO A 190 13.30 -9.68 -15.41
CA PRO A 190 14.18 -8.79 -16.16
C PRO A 190 15.28 -9.51 -16.93
N GLU A 191 15.82 -10.62 -16.39
CA GLU A 191 16.81 -11.46 -17.08
C GLU A 191 16.26 -12.14 -18.35
N LYS A 192 14.93 -12.21 -18.48
CA LYS A 192 14.22 -12.77 -19.63
C LYS A 192 13.47 -11.69 -20.41
N ASN A 193 14.04 -10.48 -20.50
CA ASN A 193 13.48 -9.35 -21.24
C ASN A 193 12.05 -8.96 -20.80
N GLY A 194 11.74 -9.13 -19.51
CA GLY A 194 10.41 -8.83 -18.98
C GLY A 194 9.35 -9.89 -19.29
N GLU A 195 9.75 -11.10 -19.69
CA GLU A 195 8.81 -12.22 -19.79
C GLU A 195 8.13 -12.47 -18.43
N ILE A 196 6.81 -12.62 -18.45
CA ILE A 196 6.04 -12.94 -17.24
C ILE A 196 6.31 -14.39 -16.88
N GLU A 197 6.86 -14.61 -15.69
CA GLU A 197 7.04 -15.92 -15.07
C GLU A 197 6.43 -15.93 -13.66
N CYS A 198 6.49 -17.06 -12.96
CA CYS A 198 5.96 -17.17 -11.62
C CYS A 198 7.07 -17.13 -10.57
N LEU A 199 7.05 -16.10 -9.72
CA LEU A 199 7.82 -16.11 -8.48
C LEU A 199 7.02 -16.87 -7.42
N SER A 200 7.63 -17.92 -6.85
CA SER A 200 7.00 -18.70 -5.77
C SER A 200 7.82 -18.67 -4.49
N VAL A 201 7.13 -18.48 -3.36
CA VAL A 201 7.70 -18.53 -2.01
C VAL A 201 7.01 -19.65 -1.25
N HIS A 202 7.79 -20.60 -0.76
CA HIS A 202 7.30 -21.79 -0.07
C HIS A 202 7.67 -21.71 1.40
N SER A 203 6.74 -22.00 2.31
CA SER A 203 7.03 -22.23 3.73
C SER A 203 6.36 -23.50 4.22
N ARG A 204 6.99 -24.13 5.22
CA ARG A 204 6.49 -25.31 5.90
C ARG A 204 6.74 -25.20 7.40
N PRO A 205 5.83 -25.71 8.25
CA PRO A 205 6.09 -25.89 9.67
C PRO A 205 7.22 -26.91 9.89
N SER A 206 7.95 -26.77 10.99
CA SER A 206 8.95 -27.77 11.39
C SER A 206 8.29 -29.13 11.66
N GLY A 207 8.80 -30.21 11.07
CA GLY A 207 8.35 -31.59 11.34
C GLY A 207 7.51 -32.26 10.24
N LEU A 208 7.07 -31.52 9.21
CA LEU A 208 6.58 -32.12 7.97
C LEU A 208 7.77 -32.53 7.10
N GLU A 209 7.73 -33.75 6.53
CA GLU A 209 8.78 -34.27 5.65
C GLU A 209 9.11 -33.27 4.53
N SER A 210 10.37 -33.31 4.07
CA SER A 210 10.98 -32.32 3.18
C SER A 210 10.38 -32.21 1.75
N ALA A 211 9.21 -32.79 1.53
CA ALA A 211 8.30 -32.63 0.42
C ALA A 211 7.87 -31.17 0.18
N THR A 212 8.28 -30.57 -0.94
CA THR A 212 7.69 -29.33 -1.48
C THR A 212 6.68 -29.72 -2.56
N TRP A 213 5.64 -28.90 -2.78
CA TRP A 213 4.59 -29.22 -3.76
C TRP A 213 5.18 -29.58 -5.14
N PHE A 214 6.18 -28.81 -5.61
CA PHE A 214 6.86 -29.07 -6.89
C PHE A 214 7.63 -30.40 -6.95
N ARG A 215 7.99 -31.01 -5.81
CA ARG A 215 8.68 -32.31 -5.75
C ARG A 215 7.71 -33.47 -5.71
N GLU A 216 6.62 -33.34 -4.94
CA GLU A 216 5.62 -34.40 -4.77
C GLU A 216 4.66 -34.49 -5.97
N ASP A 217 4.29 -33.34 -6.53
CA ASP A 217 3.37 -33.25 -7.65
C ASP A 217 3.82 -32.14 -8.62
N ALA A 218 4.93 -32.42 -9.30
CA ALA A 218 5.50 -31.52 -10.29
C ALA A 218 4.50 -31.17 -11.40
N ALA A 219 3.64 -32.11 -11.82
CA ALA A 219 2.69 -31.92 -12.90
C ALA A 219 1.60 -30.91 -12.52
N SER A 220 0.99 -31.04 -11.33
CA SER A 220 -0.01 -30.08 -10.87
C SER A 220 0.61 -28.72 -10.55
N TYR A 221 1.84 -28.68 -10.02
CA TYR A 221 2.56 -27.45 -9.78
C TYR A 221 2.82 -26.69 -11.10
N GLU A 222 3.31 -27.37 -12.13
CA GLU A 222 3.56 -26.78 -13.45
C GLU A 222 2.25 -26.31 -14.11
N ALA A 223 1.15 -27.06 -13.94
CA ALA A 223 -0.16 -26.65 -14.45
C ALA A 223 -0.66 -25.36 -13.76
N ALA A 224 -0.51 -25.27 -12.44
CA ALA A 224 -0.87 -24.07 -11.68
C ALA A 224 0.00 -22.87 -12.08
N GLU A 225 1.30 -23.08 -12.23
CA GLU A 225 2.25 -22.07 -12.71
C GLU A 225 1.87 -21.54 -14.09
N LYS A 226 1.64 -22.44 -15.06
CA LYS A 226 1.23 -22.07 -16.43
C LYS A 226 -0.08 -21.29 -16.43
N SER A 227 -1.04 -21.70 -15.61
CA SER A 227 -2.33 -21.00 -15.48
C SER A 227 -2.14 -19.58 -14.95
N LEU A 228 -1.36 -19.41 -13.88
CA LEU A 228 -1.04 -18.10 -13.29
C LEU A 228 -0.26 -17.20 -14.24
N VAL A 229 0.73 -17.74 -14.96
CA VAL A 229 1.52 -17.01 -15.95
C VAL A 229 0.64 -16.58 -17.13
N ALA A 230 -0.22 -17.47 -17.65
CA ALA A 230 -1.15 -17.13 -18.71
C ALA A 230 -2.08 -15.98 -18.29
N TRP A 231 -2.65 -16.06 -17.08
CA TRP A 231 -3.44 -14.96 -16.51
C TRP A 231 -2.61 -13.67 -16.36
N GLY A 232 -1.41 -13.74 -15.79
CA GLY A 232 -0.50 -12.60 -15.65
C GLY A 232 -0.18 -11.92 -16.99
N LYS A 233 0.09 -12.69 -18.04
CA LYS A 233 0.31 -12.18 -19.42
C LYS A 233 -0.89 -11.36 -19.92
N THR A 234 -2.14 -11.71 -19.56
CA THR A 234 -3.33 -10.90 -19.91
C THR A 234 -3.42 -9.58 -19.15
N GLN A 235 -2.83 -9.50 -17.95
CA GLN A 235 -2.84 -8.29 -17.13
C GLN A 235 -1.72 -7.34 -17.56
N PHE A 236 -0.49 -7.83 -17.70
CA PHE A 236 0.68 -7.00 -18.03
C PHE A 236 0.70 -6.51 -19.48
N SER A 237 0.08 -7.24 -20.43
CA SER A 237 -0.07 -6.78 -21.82
C SER A 237 -0.88 -5.48 -21.94
N LYS A 238 -1.83 -5.24 -21.03
CA LYS A 238 -2.60 -3.99 -20.99
C LYS A 238 -1.79 -2.79 -20.49
N TRP A 239 -0.81 -3.02 -19.62
CA TRP A 239 0.03 -1.97 -19.03
C TRP A 239 1.13 -1.48 -19.97
N ILE A 240 1.72 -2.36 -20.78
CA ILE A 240 2.76 -1.97 -21.75
C ILE A 240 2.21 -1.00 -22.80
N ILE A 241 0.96 -1.19 -23.26
CA ILE A 241 0.34 -0.30 -24.26
C ILE A 241 0.08 1.10 -23.67
N VAL A 242 -0.39 1.19 -22.43
CA VAL A 242 -0.72 2.48 -21.80
C VAL A 242 0.53 3.27 -21.39
N VAL A 243 1.61 2.60 -20.98
CA VAL A 243 2.87 3.27 -20.65
C VAL A 243 3.58 3.77 -21.92
N PHE A 244 3.54 3.00 -23.03
CA PHE A 244 4.13 3.47 -24.29
C PHE A 244 3.33 4.60 -24.95
N GLU A 245 1.99 4.57 -24.92
CA GLU A 245 1.18 5.68 -25.45
C GLU A 245 1.33 6.97 -24.66
N ARG A 246 1.52 6.93 -23.33
CA ARG A 246 1.76 8.16 -22.56
C ARG A 246 3.17 8.74 -22.75
N PHE A 247 4.16 7.92 -23.10
CA PHE A 247 5.52 8.41 -23.36
C PHE A 247 5.69 9.02 -24.75
N THR A 248 4.97 8.56 -25.78
CA THR A 248 5.06 9.14 -27.13
C THR A 248 4.37 10.50 -27.25
N TYR A 249 3.35 10.80 -26.44
CA TYR A 249 2.65 12.09 -26.50
C TYR A 249 3.30 13.22 -25.70
N GLN A 250 4.19 12.94 -24.74
CA GLN A 250 4.77 13.99 -23.90
C GLN A 250 6.08 14.59 -24.44
N THR A 251 6.70 13.98 -25.46
CA THR A 251 7.87 14.52 -26.16
C THR A 251 7.54 15.26 -27.47
N LEU A 252 6.26 15.38 -27.85
CA LEU A 252 5.86 16.00 -29.12
C LEU A 252 5.07 17.32 -29.00
N PHE A 253 5.02 17.93 -27.82
CA PHE A 253 4.43 19.27 -27.67
C PHE A 253 5.43 20.24 -27.02
N TRP A 254 6.50 20.54 -27.75
CA TRP A 254 7.23 21.80 -27.61
C TRP A 254 6.81 22.72 -28.75
N PRO A 255 6.01 23.78 -28.49
CA PRO A 255 5.67 24.75 -29.53
C PRO A 255 6.89 25.66 -29.73
N GLY A 256 7.66 25.37 -30.78
CA GLY A 256 8.66 26.29 -31.29
C GLY A 256 10.07 25.71 -31.34
N ARG A 257 10.39 25.03 -32.45
CA ARG A 257 11.61 25.27 -33.22
C ARG A 257 11.54 24.54 -34.58
N CYS A 258 12.08 25.25 -35.56
CA CYS A 258 12.08 25.04 -37.00
C CYS A 258 12.14 23.60 -37.51
N ALA A 259 11.29 23.33 -38.51
CA ALA A 259 11.42 22.21 -39.42
C ALA A 259 12.77 22.27 -40.16
N CYS A 260 13.62 21.27 -39.95
CA CYS A 260 14.66 20.90 -40.91
C CYS A 260 14.22 19.60 -41.59
N GLN A 261 13.94 19.71 -42.88
CA GLN A 261 13.73 18.59 -43.79
C GLN A 261 14.98 17.71 -43.77
N TYR A 262 14.84 16.45 -43.35
CA TYR A 262 15.79 15.41 -43.69
C TYR A 262 15.11 14.40 -44.60
N SER A 263 15.29 14.61 -45.90
CA SER A 263 15.11 13.61 -46.95
C SER A 263 16.16 12.52 -46.76
N ARG A 264 15.74 11.26 -46.59
CA ARG A 264 16.58 10.11 -46.90
C ARG A 264 15.76 9.06 -47.64
N ALA A 265 16.09 8.95 -48.92
CA ALA A 265 15.73 7.85 -49.78
C ALA A 265 16.38 6.55 -49.28
N LEU A 266 15.60 5.47 -49.25
CA LEU A 266 16.11 4.11 -49.28
C LEU A 266 15.49 3.43 -50.51
N THR A 267 16.32 3.26 -51.53
CA THR A 267 16.05 2.43 -52.70
C THR A 267 16.15 0.96 -52.32
N SER A 268 15.08 0.21 -52.55
CA SER A 268 15.08 -1.25 -52.54
C SER A 268 15.83 -1.76 -53.78
N ASN A 269 16.86 -2.58 -53.57
CA ASN A 269 17.38 -3.46 -54.61
C ASN A 269 16.89 -4.88 -54.34
N VAL A 270 16.15 -5.41 -55.31
CA VAL A 270 15.81 -6.82 -55.47
C VAL A 270 16.92 -7.45 -56.31
N ASN A 271 17.47 -8.55 -55.81
CA ASN A 271 17.96 -9.70 -56.57
C ASN A 271 17.97 -10.91 -55.65
#